data_AF-A0A368YLB1-F1
#
_entry.id   AF-A0A368YLB1-F1
#
_cell.length_a   1.000
_cell.length_b   1.000
_cell.length_c   1.000
_cell.angle_alpha   90.00
_cell.angle_beta   90.00
_cell.angle_gamma   90.00
#
_symmetry.space_group_name_H-M   'P 1'
#
loop_
_entity.id
_entity.type
_entity.pdbx_description
1 polymer ?
#
loop_
_entity_poly.entity_id
_entity_poly.type
_entity_poly.pdbx_seq_one_letter_code
_entity_poly.pdbx_strand_id
1 'polypeptide(L)'
;MVIASGRNARQVAAIAEKLVERLKAQTGQSARVEGKDTGDWVLIDTDDVIVHVFRPEVREFYQLEKMWMPADALRSATLDRLRAEHAAEETRKTQN
;
A
#
# COMPACT_ATOMS: atom_id res chain seq x y z
N MET A 1 6.66 9.07 1.36
CA MET A 1 5.37 8.39 1.61
C MET A 1 5.63 6.97 2.08
N VAL A 2 4.80 6.45 2.99
CA VAL A 2 4.82 5.04 3.44
C VAL A 2 3.47 4.40 3.11
N ILE A 3 3.50 3.15 2.64
CA ILE A 3 2.29 2.33 2.44
C ILE A 3 2.42 1.06 3.27
N ALA A 4 1.41 0.79 4.09
CA ALA A 4 1.27 -0.40 4.91
C ALA A 4 -0.09 -1.07 4.66
N SER A 5 -0.22 -2.32 5.12
CA SER A 5 -1.47 -3.07 5.00
C SER A 5 -1.85 -3.75 6.31
N GLY A 6 -3.13 -3.68 6.67
CA GLY A 6 -3.75 -4.44 7.74
C GLY A 6 -4.73 -5.45 7.15
N ARG A 7 -4.76 -6.69 7.67
CA ARG A 7 -5.55 -7.81 7.12
C ARG A 7 -7.06 -7.63 7.25
N ASN A 8 -7.52 -6.69 8.07
CA ASN A 8 -8.92 -6.33 8.26
C ASN A 8 -9.04 -4.90 8.82
N ALA A 9 -10.26 -4.35 8.81
CA ALA A 9 -10.53 -2.99 9.26
C ALA A 9 -10.06 -2.71 10.70
N ARG A 10 -10.23 -3.67 11.62
CA ARG A 10 -9.75 -3.55 13.00
C ARG A 10 -8.22 -3.42 13.07
N GLN A 11 -7.50 -4.21 12.29
CA GLN A 11 -6.04 -4.13 12.26
C GLN A 11 -5.57 -2.82 11.62
N VAL A 12 -6.22 -2.37 10.55
CA VAL A 12 -5.92 -1.07 9.93
C VAL A 12 -6.07 0.07 10.94
N ALA A 13 -7.20 0.13 11.64
CA ALA A 13 -7.45 1.13 12.66
C ALA A 13 -6.44 1.05 13.83
N ALA A 14 -6.10 -0.16 14.28
CA ALA A 14 -5.12 -0.38 15.34
C ALA A 14 -3.70 0.05 14.95
N ILE A 15 -3.28 -0.21 13.71
CA ILE A 15 -1.99 0.27 13.18
C ILE A 15 -1.97 1.80 13.20
N ALA A 16 -3.03 2.43 12.69
CA ALA A 16 -3.11 3.89 12.62
C ALA A 16 -3.07 4.53 14.02
N GLU A 17 -3.86 4.01 14.96
CA GLU A 17 -3.87 4.47 16.35
C GLU A 17 -2.50 4.34 17.01
N LYS A 18 -1.86 3.16 16.91
CA LYS A 18 -0.55 2.95 17.51
C LYS A 18 0.56 3.78 16.85
N LEU A 19 0.45 4.08 15.56
CA LEU A 19 1.37 5.00 14.91
C LEU A 19 1.24 6.42 15.50
N VAL A 20 0.02 6.94 15.61
CA VAL A 20 -0.23 8.30 16.13
C VAL A 20 0.19 8.43 17.59
N GLU A 21 -0.14 7.44 18.42
CA GLU A 21 0.29 7.40 19.82
C GLU A 21 1.82 7.45 19.94
N ARG A 22 2.52 6.61 19.17
CA ARG A 22 3.99 6.54 19.21
C ARG A 22 4.66 7.79 18.63
N LEU A 23 4.11 8.32 17.54
CA LEU A 23 4.60 9.57 16.93
C LEU A 23 4.56 10.71 17.96
N LYS A 24 3.40 10.89 18.61
CA LYS A 24 3.25 11.94 19.63
C LYS A 24 4.17 11.72 20.82
N ALA A 25 4.31 10.48 21.29
CA ALA A 25 5.19 10.14 22.41
C ALA A 25 6.69 10.38 22.11
N GLN A 26 7.12 10.15 20.86
CA GLN A 26 8.54 10.24 20.49
C GLN A 26 8.95 11.62 19.97
N THR A 27 8.04 12.32 19.29
CA THR A 27 8.36 13.57 18.57
C THR A 27 7.62 14.78 19.12
N GLY A 28 6.60 14.58 19.96
CA GLY A 28 5.69 15.64 20.40
C GLY A 28 4.69 16.11 19.33
N GLN A 29 4.80 15.63 18.10
CA GLN A 29 3.97 16.07 16.98
C GLN A 29 2.64 15.33 16.94
N SER A 30 1.58 16.06 16.62
CA SER A 30 0.26 15.51 16.34
C SER A 30 0.10 15.27 14.84
N ALA A 31 -0.52 14.15 14.47
CA ALA A 31 -0.86 13.83 13.08
C ALA A 31 -2.35 14.07 12.81
N ARG A 32 -2.68 14.47 11.58
CA ARG A 32 -4.06 14.42 11.08
C ARG A 32 -4.36 13.00 10.60
N VAL A 33 -5.56 12.50 10.92
CA VAL A 33 -5.98 11.13 10.61
C VAL A 33 -7.33 11.15 9.93
N GLU A 34 -7.43 10.49 8.77
CA GLU A 34 -8.66 10.40 7.98
C GLU A 34 -9.02 8.93 7.71
N GLY A 35 -10.32 8.61 7.68
CA GLY A 35 -10.81 7.27 7.31
C GLY A 35 -10.71 6.18 8.39
N LYS A 36 -10.29 6.52 9.62
CA LYS A 36 -10.12 5.56 10.74
C LYS A 36 -11.41 4.78 11.06
N ASP A 37 -12.56 5.43 10.98
CA ASP A 37 -13.84 4.85 11.37
C ASP A 37 -14.28 3.70 10.43
N THR A 38 -13.97 3.81 9.14
CA THR A 38 -14.24 2.73 8.16
C THR A 38 -13.17 1.65 8.21
N GLY A 39 -11.90 2.03 8.33
CA GLY A 39 -10.77 1.10 8.41
C GLY A 39 -10.40 0.41 7.09
N ASP A 40 -10.97 0.84 5.97
CA ASP A 40 -10.64 0.30 4.63
C ASP A 40 -9.35 0.93 4.08
N TRP A 41 -9.20 2.23 4.34
CA TRP A 41 -8.03 3.04 4.05
C TRP A 41 -7.96 4.15 5.10
N VAL A 42 -6.84 4.19 5.83
CA VAL A 42 -6.52 5.28 6.74
C VAL A 42 -5.34 6.08 6.21
N LEU A 43 -5.51 7.39 6.13
CA LEU A 43 -4.44 8.34 5.81
C LEU A 43 -3.99 9.02 7.10
N ILE A 44 -2.67 9.05 7.32
CA ILE A 44 -2.05 9.65 8.49
C ILE A 44 -1.02 10.66 7.96
N ASP A 45 -1.34 11.93 8.14
CA ASP A 45 -0.52 13.05 7.72
C ASP A 45 0.30 13.55 8.91
N THR A 46 1.61 13.41 8.81
CA THR A 46 2.60 13.80 9.83
C THR A 46 3.42 15.02 9.40
N ASP A 47 2.90 15.81 8.45
CA ASP A 47 3.52 16.94 7.76
C ASP A 47 4.73 16.54 6.88
N ASP A 48 5.78 15.91 7.44
CA ASP A 48 6.97 15.48 6.68
C ASP A 48 6.76 14.15 5.94
N VAL A 49 5.95 13.25 6.51
CA VAL A 49 5.69 11.91 5.98
C VAL A 49 4.20 11.61 5.97
N ILE A 50 3.68 11.22 4.81
CA ILE A 50 2.32 10.68 4.70
C ILE A 50 2.36 9.16 4.76
N VAL A 51 1.58 8.57 5.66
CA VAL A 51 1.43 7.12 5.83
C VAL A 51 0.03 6.69 5.42
N HIS A 52 -0.04 5.72 4.51
CA HIS A 52 -1.29 5.10 4.09
C HIS A 52 -1.37 3.67 4.63
N VAL A 53 -2.45 3.34 5.33
CA VAL A 53 -2.70 1.99 5.82
C VAL A 53 -3.97 1.46 5.16
N PHE A 54 -3.83 0.39 4.39
CA PHE A 54 -4.93 -0.16 3.59
C PHE A 54 -5.35 -1.56 4.04
N ARG A 55 -6.59 -1.95 3.75
CA ARG A 55 -6.88 -3.38 3.52
C ARG A 55 -6.29 -3.85 2.18
N PRO A 56 -5.85 -5.12 2.06
CA PRO A 56 -5.15 -5.60 0.86
C PRO A 56 -5.90 -5.33 -0.44
N GLU A 57 -7.19 -5.61 -0.48
CA GLU A 57 -8.03 -5.43 -1.66
C GLU A 57 -8.20 -3.95 -2.06
N VAL A 58 -8.21 -3.05 -1.09
CA VAL A 58 -8.31 -1.60 -1.33
C VAL A 58 -6.99 -1.07 -1.88
N ARG A 59 -5.85 -1.55 -1.35
CA ARG A 59 -4.52 -1.22 -1.89
C ARG A 59 -4.36 -1.69 -3.34
N GLU A 60 -4.81 -2.92 -3.63
CA GLU A 60 -4.74 -3.51 -4.96
C GLU A 60 -5.65 -2.80 -5.97
N PHE A 61 -6.80 -2.27 -5.52
CA PHE A 61 -7.70 -1.48 -6.35
C PHE A 61 -7.09 -0.11 -6.70
N TYR A 62 -6.61 0.64 -5.70
CA TYR A 62 -6.11 2.00 -5.93
C TYR A 62 -4.66 2.07 -6.45
N GLN A 63 -3.83 1.10 -6.12
CA GLN A 63 -2.45 0.97 -6.61
C GLN A 63 -1.62 2.25 -6.50
N LEU A 64 -1.82 3.04 -5.42
CA LEU A 64 -1.18 4.37 -5.30
C LEU A 64 0.34 4.28 -5.46
N GLU A 65 0.97 3.20 -4.98
CA GLU A 65 2.39 2.93 -5.17
C GLU A 65 2.86 3.10 -6.62
N LYS A 66 2.07 2.67 -7.61
CA LYS A 66 2.45 2.75 -9.02
C LYS A 66 2.59 4.18 -9.52
N MET A 67 1.81 5.12 -8.97
CA MET A 67 1.91 6.54 -9.33
C MET A 67 3.20 7.19 -8.81
N TRP A 68 3.76 6.64 -7.74
CA TRP A 68 4.96 7.17 -7.08
C TRP A 68 6.21 6.32 -7.35
N MET A 69 6.10 5.26 -8.15
CA MET A 69 7.25 4.46 -8.58
C MET A 69 8.09 5.22 -9.60
N PRO A 70 9.43 5.10 -9.55
CA PRO A 70 10.28 5.54 -10.65
C PRO A 70 9.84 4.90 -11.97
N ALA A 71 9.88 5.68 -13.06
CA ALA A 71 9.47 5.20 -14.38
C ALA A 71 10.20 3.89 -14.79
N ASP A 72 11.48 3.77 -14.45
CA ASP A 72 12.26 2.56 -14.71
C ASP A 72 11.77 1.35 -13.91
N ALA A 73 11.41 1.55 -12.64
CA ALA A 73 10.85 0.48 -11.80
C ALA A 73 9.49 0.01 -12.34
N LEU A 74 8.65 0.95 -12.78
CA LEU A 74 7.36 0.65 -13.40
C LEU A 74 7.55 -0.14 -14.72
N ARG A 75 8.51 0.28 -15.54
CA ARG A 75 8.85 -0.40 -16.80
C ARG A 75 9.37 -1.81 -16.56
N SER A 76 10.27 -2.01 -15.60
CA SER A 76 10.78 -3.35 -15.24
C SER A 76 9.63 -4.25 -14.80
N ALA A 77 8.80 -3.80 -13.85
CA ALA A 77 7.67 -4.57 -13.35
C ALA A 77 6.67 -4.96 -14.47
N THR A 78 6.46 -4.05 -15.43
CA THR A 78 5.59 -4.31 -16.58
C THR A 78 6.19 -5.36 -17.52
N LEU A 79 7.50 -5.27 -17.83
CA LEU A 79 8.19 -6.22 -18.69
C LEU A 79 8.25 -7.61 -18.06
N ASP A 80 8.51 -7.69 -16.75
CA ASP A 80 8.56 -8.96 -16.04
C ASP A 80 7.21 -9.68 -16.04
N ARG A 81 6.11 -8.91 -15.92
CA ARG A 81 4.75 -9.45 -16.08
C ARG A 81 4.51 -10.00 -17.49
N LEU A 82 4.83 -9.22 -18.53
CA LEU A 82 4.64 -9.66 -19.93
C LEU A 82 5.44 -10.93 -20.25
N ARG A 83 6.67 -11.04 -19.72
CA ARG A 83 7.50 -12.24 -19.86
C ARG A 83 6.87 -13.45 -19.17
N ALA A 84 6.32 -13.27 -17.96
CA ALA A 84 5.65 -14.34 -17.23
C ALA A 84 4.39 -14.83 -17.95
N GLU A 85 3.58 -13.92 -18.48
CA GLU A 85 2.38 -14.24 -19.27
C GLU A 85 2.74 -15.03 -20.53
N HIS A 86 3.74 -14.58 -21.30
CA HIS A 86 4.22 -15.32 -22.48
C HIS A 86 4.76 -16.73 -22.12
N ALA A 87 5.52 -16.87 -21.04
CA ALA A 87 6.04 -18.18 -20.62
C ALA A 87 4.91 -19.16 -20.21
N ALA A 88 3.87 -18.65 -19.54
CA ALA A 88 2.70 -19.45 -19.18
C ALA A 88 1.90 -19.90 -20.41
N GLU A 89 1.74 -19.00 -21.40
CA GLU A 89 1.07 -19.27 -22.68
C GLU A 89 1.78 -20.39 -23.46
N GLU A 90 3.11 -20.33 -23.57
CA GLU A 90 3.91 -21.34 -24.28
C GLU A 90 3.92 -22.70 -23.56
N THR A 91 3.93 -22.69 -22.22
CA THR A 91 3.82 -23.93 -21.43
C THR A 91 2.46 -24.61 -21.67
N ARG A 92 1.38 -23.83 -21.73
CA ARG A 92 0.02 -24.32 -22.02
C ARG A 92 -0.11 -24.91 -23.43
N LYS A 93 0.56 -24.33 -24.42
CA LYS A 93 0.58 -24.85 -25.81
C LYS A 93 1.37 -26.15 -25.96
N THR A 94 2.37 -26.38 -25.11
CA THR A 94 3.22 -27.58 -25.19
C THR A 94 2.58 -28.82 -24.53
N GLN A 95 1.54 -28.61 -23.70
CA GLN A 95 0.82 -29.67 -22.96
C GLN A 95 -0.52 -30.09 -23.58
N ASN A 96 -0.97 -29.42 -24.65
CA ASN A 96 -2.16 -29.77 -25.44
C ASN A 96 -1.74 -30.30 -26.81
#